data_AF-A0AAF0L959-F1
#
_entry.id   AF-A0AAF0L959-F1
#
_cell.length_a   1.000
_cell.length_b   1.000
_cell.length_c   1.000
_cell.angle_alpha   90.00
_cell.angle_beta   90.00
_cell.angle_gamma   90.00
#
_symmetry.space_group_name_H-M   'P 1'
#
loop_
_entity.id
_entity.type
_entity.pdbx_description
1 polymer ?
#
loop_
_entity_poly.entity_id
_entity_poly.type
_entity_poly.pdbx_seq_one_letter_code
_entity_poly.pdbx_strand_id
1 'polypeptide(L)'
;MTTDDVLTAWTTELAEALGLPDDFHLDIDVVLDLARDAAHGVARPAAPLTTFLVGYAAGLRGGAPADIADTARLATERALARGTDGDAAR
;
A
#
# COMPACT_ATOMS: atom_id res chain seq x y z
N MET A 1 -6.15 -6.00 -23.47
CA MET A 1 -6.20 -6.01 -22.00
C MET A 1 -4.91 -5.37 -21.53
N THR A 2 -5.02 -4.20 -20.92
CA THR A 2 -3.90 -3.46 -20.32
C THR A 2 -3.51 -4.10 -18.99
N THR A 3 -2.38 -3.71 -18.41
CA THR A 3 -2.04 -4.14 -17.04
C THR A 3 -3.08 -3.66 -16.04
N ASP A 4 -3.61 -2.45 -16.22
CA ASP A 4 -4.63 -1.86 -15.36
C ASP A 4 -5.94 -2.68 -15.41
N ASP A 5 -6.32 -3.17 -16.60
CA ASP A 5 -7.49 -4.05 -16.77
C ASP A 5 -7.29 -5.37 -15.97
N VAL A 6 -6.09 -5.95 -16.04
CA VAL A 6 -5.75 -7.20 -15.33
C VAL A 6 -5.79 -6.99 -13.82
N LEU A 7 -5.19 -5.90 -13.34
CA LEU A 7 -5.16 -5.60 -11.90
C LEU A 7 -6.55 -5.32 -11.36
N THR A 8 -7.36 -4.55 -12.09
CA THR A 8 -8.76 -4.26 -11.72
C THR A 8 -9.56 -5.55 -11.62
N ALA A 9 -9.51 -6.40 -12.64
CA ALA A 9 -10.23 -7.68 -12.64
C ALA A 9 -9.77 -8.60 -11.49
N TRP A 10 -8.46 -8.69 -11.26
CA TRP A 10 -7.89 -9.49 -10.17
C TRP A 10 -8.33 -8.97 -8.79
N THR A 11 -8.30 -7.66 -8.56
CA THR A 11 -8.74 -7.09 -7.27
C THR A 11 -10.22 -7.32 -7.01
N THR A 12 -11.06 -7.25 -8.04
CA THR A 12 -12.49 -7.57 -7.92
C THR A 12 -12.69 -9.05 -7.56
N GLU A 13 -12.09 -9.97 -8.31
CA GLU A 13 -12.17 -11.43 -8.06
C GLU A 13 -11.72 -11.77 -6.63
N LEU A 14 -10.61 -11.18 -6.18
CA LEU A 14 -10.07 -11.45 -4.86
C LEU A 14 -10.94 -10.84 -3.75
N ALA A 15 -11.49 -9.65 -3.95
CA ALA A 15 -12.39 -9.02 -2.97
C ALA A 15 -13.66 -9.87 -2.76
N GLU A 16 -14.24 -10.38 -3.84
CA GLU A 16 -15.37 -11.31 -3.80
C GLU A 16 -15.00 -12.61 -3.06
N ALA A 17 -13.86 -13.22 -3.40
CA ALA A 17 -13.40 -14.46 -2.77
C ALA A 17 -13.11 -14.31 -1.27
N LEU A 18 -12.71 -13.12 -0.83
CA LEU A 18 -12.47 -12.79 0.57
C LEU A 18 -13.73 -12.34 1.33
N GLY A 19 -14.87 -12.19 0.63
CA GLY A 19 -16.14 -11.77 1.22
C GLY A 19 -16.13 -10.31 1.70
N LEU A 20 -15.43 -9.42 0.97
CA LEU A 20 -15.48 -7.99 1.24
C LEU A 20 -16.85 -7.40 0.85
N PRO A 21 -17.29 -6.29 1.47
CA PRO A 21 -18.55 -5.64 1.12
C PRO A 21 -18.64 -5.22 -0.36
N ASP A 22 -19.85 -5.19 -0.93
CA ASP A 22 -20.08 -4.79 -2.32
C ASP A 22 -19.65 -3.34 -2.62
N ASP A 23 -19.61 -2.48 -1.60
CA ASP A 23 -19.12 -1.10 -1.69
C ASP A 23 -17.62 -0.96 -1.38
N PHE A 24 -16.91 -2.08 -1.19
CA PHE A 24 -15.46 -2.08 -1.06
C PHE A 24 -14.81 -1.59 -2.36
N HIS A 25 -13.97 -0.56 -2.22
CA HIS A 25 -13.18 -0.04 -3.32
C HIS A 25 -11.71 0.10 -2.88
N LEU A 26 -10.82 -0.59 -3.60
CA LEU A 26 -9.40 -0.44 -3.42
C LEU A 26 -8.86 0.59 -4.42
N ASP A 27 -8.23 1.65 -3.91
CA ASP A 27 -7.45 2.56 -4.74
C ASP A 27 -6.12 1.88 -5.09
N ILE A 28 -6.08 1.26 -6.27
CA ILE A 28 -4.95 0.46 -6.75
C ILE A 28 -3.70 1.33 -6.91
N ASP A 29 -3.84 2.53 -7.46
CA ASP A 29 -2.73 3.44 -7.74
C ASP A 29 -2.04 3.85 -6.44
N VAL A 30 -2.82 4.22 -5.42
CA VAL A 30 -2.27 4.55 -4.09
C VAL A 30 -1.49 3.39 -3.48
N VAL A 31 -2.00 2.16 -3.59
CA VAL A 31 -1.29 0.98 -3.05
C VAL A 31 0.01 0.72 -3.80
N LEU A 32 0.00 0.84 -5.13
CA LEU A 32 1.18 0.62 -5.96
C LEU A 32 2.23 1.71 -5.77
N ASP A 33 1.83 2.97 -5.58
CA ASP A 33 2.75 4.06 -5.27
C ASP A 33 3.36 3.92 -3.88
N LEU A 34 2.58 3.52 -2.87
CA LEU A 34 3.13 3.19 -1.55
C LEU A 34 4.16 2.06 -1.63
N ALA A 35 3.86 1.00 -2.39
CA ALA A 35 4.79 -0.11 -2.60
C ALA A 35 6.06 0.35 -3.32
N ARG A 36 5.92 1.20 -4.35
CA ARG A 36 7.03 1.80 -5.10
C ARG A 36 7.94 2.62 -4.19
N ASP A 37 7.38 3.50 -3.36
CA ASP A 37 8.14 4.34 -2.44
C ASP A 37 8.91 3.49 -1.43
N ALA A 38 8.29 2.45 -0.87
CA ALA A 38 8.96 1.52 0.04
C ALA A 38 10.08 0.74 -0.65
N ALA A 39 9.85 0.26 -1.88
CA ALA A 39 10.84 -0.50 -2.65
C ALA A 39 12.08 0.34 -2.99
N HIS A 40 11.89 1.63 -3.30
CA HIS A 40 12.96 2.54 -3.65
C HIS A 40 13.67 3.14 -2.43
N GLY A 41 12.91 3.56 -1.41
CA GLY A 41 13.45 4.24 -0.22
C GLY A 41 14.06 3.31 0.83
N VAL A 42 13.67 2.02 0.85
CA VAL A 42 14.15 1.05 1.85
C VAL A 42 14.91 -0.11 1.18
N ALA A 43 14.20 -0.98 0.48
CA ALA A 43 14.72 -2.09 -0.31
C ALA A 43 13.57 -2.76 -1.05
N ARG A 44 13.84 -3.46 -2.17
CA ARG A 44 12.78 -4.16 -2.95
C ARG A 44 11.82 -5.02 -2.10
N PRO A 45 12.27 -5.81 -1.10
CA PRO A 45 11.36 -6.60 -0.25
C PRO A 45 10.44 -5.77 0.64
N ALA A 46 10.70 -4.47 0.82
CA ALA A 46 9.90 -3.60 1.67
C ALA A 46 8.52 -3.29 1.06
N ALA A 47 8.34 -3.36 -0.26
CA ALA A 47 7.06 -3.15 -0.92
C ALA A 47 5.92 -3.99 -0.31
N PRO A 48 5.96 -5.35 -0.36
CA PRO A 48 4.88 -6.17 0.18
C PRO A 48 4.77 -6.09 1.72
N LEU A 49 5.88 -5.89 2.43
CA LEU A 49 5.85 -5.73 3.90
C LEU A 49 5.13 -4.46 4.31
N THR A 50 5.36 -3.36 3.57
CA THR A 50 4.76 -2.06 3.87
C THR A 50 3.26 -2.07 3.61
N THR A 51 2.84 -2.56 2.44
CA THR A 51 1.40 -2.60 2.10
C THR A 51 0.62 -3.52 3.03
N PHE A 52 1.19 -4.66 3.43
CA PHE A 52 0.58 -5.55 4.43
C PHE A 52 0.42 -4.86 5.80
N LEU A 53 1.48 -4.23 6.31
CA LEU A 53 1.44 -3.57 7.62
C LEU A 53 0.51 -2.35 7.65
N VAL A 54 0.48 -1.56 6.58
CA VAL A 54 -0.42 -0.41 6.44
C VAL A 54 -1.89 -0.87 6.44
N GLY A 55 -2.23 -1.87 5.63
CA GLY A 55 -3.57 -2.44 5.60
C GLY A 55 -3.98 -3.06 6.93
N TYR A 56 -3.09 -3.84 7.56
CA TYR A 56 -3.35 -4.45 8.86
C TYR A 56 -3.57 -3.40 9.97
N ALA A 57 -2.72 -2.37 10.03
CA ALA A 57 -2.85 -1.29 11.01
C ALA A 57 -4.11 -0.44 10.79
N ALA A 58 -4.48 -0.17 9.54
CA ALA A 58 -5.72 0.54 9.22
C ALA A 58 -6.95 -0.27 9.65
N GLY A 59 -6.96 -1.58 9.36
CA GLY A 59 -8.02 -2.49 9.80
C GLY A 59 -8.18 -2.53 11.33
N LEU A 60 -7.06 -2.54 12.07
CA LEU A 60 -7.08 -2.45 13.53
C LEU A 60 -7.65 -1.13 14.07
N ARG A 61 -7.66 -0.06 13.27
CA ARG A 61 -8.20 1.27 13.64
C ARG A 61 -9.66 1.47 13.27
N GLY A 62 -10.28 0.49 12.62
CA GLY A 62 -11.68 0.55 12.18
C GLY A 62 -11.84 0.58 10.67
N GLY A 63 -10.75 0.73 9.91
CA GLY A 63 -10.75 0.65 8.46
C GLY A 63 -11.45 1.82 7.76
N ALA A 64 -11.63 2.96 8.43
CA ALA A 64 -12.16 4.14 7.77
C ALA A 64 -11.14 4.67 6.73
N PRO A 65 -11.58 5.41 5.69
CA PRO A 65 -10.68 6.00 4.72
C PRO A 65 -9.56 6.85 5.35
N ALA A 66 -9.85 7.53 6.46
CA ALA A 66 -8.87 8.28 7.23
C ALA A 66 -7.81 7.39 7.88
N ASP A 67 -8.18 6.19 8.37
CA ASP A 67 -7.23 5.24 8.97
C ASP A 67 -6.22 4.75 7.95
N ILE A 68 -6.69 4.46 6.73
CA ILE A 68 -5.84 4.05 5.59
C ILE A 68 -4.91 5.19 5.18
N ALA A 69 -5.45 6.40 5.03
CA ALA A 69 -4.66 7.57 4.65
C ALA A 69 -3.57 7.89 5.69
N ASP A 70 -3.92 7.84 6.98
CA ASP A 70 -2.98 8.14 8.06
C ASP A 70 -1.87 7.07 8.20
N THR A 71 -2.20 5.78 8.06
CA THR A 71 -1.19 4.71 8.10
C THR A 71 -0.30 4.72 6.86
N ALA A 72 -0.87 4.96 5.68
CA ALA A 72 -0.11 5.09 4.43
C ALA A 72 0.87 6.27 4.49
N ARG A 73 0.39 7.45 4.91
CA ARG A 73 1.24 8.65 5.07
C ARG A 73 2.41 8.37 6.01
N LEU A 74 2.15 7.78 7.17
CA LEU A 74 3.20 7.44 8.13
C LEU A 74 4.24 6.47 7.52
N ALA A 75 3.79 5.47 6.77
CA ALA A 75 4.69 4.52 6.10
C ALA A 75 5.57 5.20 5.05
N THR A 76 4.99 6.07 4.21
CA THR A 76 5.72 6.85 3.20
C THR A 76 6.75 7.76 3.86
N GLU A 77 6.39 8.53 4.90
CA GLU A 77 7.33 9.38 5.64
C GLU A 77 8.53 8.59 6.17
N ARG A 78 8.30 7.37 6.69
CA ARG A 78 9.37 6.50 7.20
C ARG A 78 10.23 5.89 6.09
N ALA A 79 9.64 5.55 4.94
CA ALA A 79 10.37 5.03 3.79
C ALA A 79 11.30 6.10 3.19
N LEU A 80 10.80 7.33 3.04
CA LEU A 80 11.56 8.45 2.48
C LEU A 80 12.71 8.90 3.39
N ALA A 81 12.48 8.95 4.72
CA ALA A 81 13.52 9.31 5.68
C ALA A 81 14.72 8.34 5.66
N ARG A 82 14.50 7.06 5.35
CA ARG A 82 15.62 6.09 5.20
C ARG A 82 16.41 6.29 3.92
N GLY A 83 15.75 6.68 2.83
CA GLY A 83 16.42 6.98 1.56
C GLY A 83 17.40 8.16 1.69
N THR A 84 17.01 9.19 2.45
CA THR A 84 17.88 10.37 2.70
C THR A 84 19.06 10.04 3.60
N ASP A 85 18.88 9.20 4.62
CA ASP A 85 19.97 8.79 5.51
C ASP A 85 21.00 7.89 4.80
N GLY A 86 20.54 7.06 3.86
CA GLY A 86 21.41 6.18 3.06
C GLY A 86 22.25 6.90 2.00
N ASP A 87 21.76 8.03 1.47
CA ASP A 87 22.50 8.89 0.54
C ASP A 87 23.45 9.86 1.26
N ALA A 88 23.08 10.36 2.45
CA ALA A 88 23.93 11.23 3.26
C ALA A 88 25.12 10.50 3.91
N ALA A 89 25.03 9.17 4.07
CA ALA A 89 26.08 8.32 4.61
C ALA A 89 27.03 7.72 3.55
N ARG A 90 26.86 8.08 2.27
CA ARG A 90 27.66 7.59 1.13
C ARG A 90 28.55 8.70 0.58
#